data_AF-A0A940P869-F1
#
_entry.id   AF-A0A940P869-F1
#
_cell.length_a   1.000
_cell.length_b   1.000
_cell.length_c   1.000
_cell.angle_alpha   90.00
_cell.angle_beta   90.00
_cell.angle_gamma   90.00
#
_symmetry.space_group_name_H-M   'P 1'
#
loop_
_entity.id
_entity.type
_entity.pdbx_description
1 polymer ?
#
loop_
_entity_poly.entity_id
_entity_poly.type
_entity_poly.pdbx_seq_one_letter_code
_entity_poly.pdbx_strand_id
1 'polypeptide(L)'
;MDLCDIYHLSRLTIRKGMVELVSENLLYCERAQGTFVKKFTLDSTVIKDFTQELREQSKNTTTLRADISKRHADHKIAKYLQIKPRNDILILKRVRRDGKDIVAFFVPLIVFREDYFLKSKDYYRSFYNYLAITVIYTEQGFYVKNKP
;
A
#
# COMPACT_ATOMS: atom_id res chain seq x y z
N MET A 1 8.05 -6.52 -37.86
CA MET A 1 9.36 -6.04 -37.36
C MET A 1 9.84 -7.07 -36.36
N ASP A 2 10.91 -7.79 -36.68
CA ASP A 2 11.48 -8.78 -35.79
C ASP A 2 12.36 -8.08 -34.75
N LEU A 3 12.17 -8.39 -33.46
CA LEU A 3 12.97 -7.85 -32.36
C LEU A 3 14.48 -8.11 -32.52
N CYS A 4 14.85 -9.11 -33.31
CA CYS A 4 16.24 -9.41 -33.64
C CYS A 4 16.90 -8.27 -34.42
N ASP A 5 16.15 -7.58 -35.30
CA ASP A 5 16.67 -6.50 -36.14
C ASP A 5 16.82 -5.20 -35.36
N ILE A 6 15.89 -4.94 -34.43
CA ILE A 6 15.88 -3.72 -33.59
C ILE A 6 17.02 -3.75 -32.57
N TYR A 7 17.22 -4.91 -31.94
CA TYR A 7 18.21 -5.06 -30.85
C TYR A 7 19.54 -5.64 -31.33
N HIS A 8 19.66 -6.04 -32.60
CA HIS A 8 20.85 -6.70 -33.16
C HIS A 8 21.29 -7.94 -32.36
N LEU A 9 20.32 -8.72 -31.89
CA LEU A 9 20.56 -9.92 -31.08
C LEU A 9 20.13 -11.20 -31.80
N SER A 10 20.73 -12.32 -31.40
CA SER A 10 20.34 -13.62 -31.93
C SER A 10 18.90 -13.98 -31.53
N ARG A 11 18.21 -14.75 -32.40
CA ARG A 11 16.88 -15.31 -32.11
C ARG A 11 16.85 -16.09 -30.79
N LEU A 12 17.93 -16.78 -30.44
CA LEU A 12 18.03 -17.52 -29.20
C LEU A 12 18.03 -16.58 -27.99
N THR A 13 18.73 -15.45 -28.07
CA THR A 13 18.81 -14.43 -27.02
C THR A 13 17.45 -13.76 -26.80
N ILE A 14 16.79 -13.33 -27.89
CA ILE A 14 15.44 -12.75 -27.81
C ILE A 14 14.45 -13.75 -27.21
N ARG A 15 14.51 -15.02 -27.63
CA ARG A 15 13.62 -16.06 -27.10
C ARG A 15 13.84 -16.31 -25.61
N LYS A 16 15.10 -16.30 -25.16
CA LYS A 16 15.42 -16.41 -23.72
C LYS A 16 14.82 -15.24 -22.93
N GLY A 17 15.04 -14.00 -23.36
CA GLY A 17 14.47 -12.82 -22.69
C GLY A 17 12.93 -12.84 -22.67
N MET A 18 12.29 -13.27 -23.75
CA MET A 18 10.83 -13.42 -23.78
C MET A 18 10.31 -14.47 -22.80
N VAL A 19 10.98 -15.62 -22.69
CA VAL A 19 10.63 -16.66 -21.72
C VAL A 19 10.79 -16.15 -20.29
N GLU A 20 11.85 -15.38 -20.02
CA GLU A 20 12.12 -14.80 -18.71
C GLU A 20 11.03 -13.80 -18.32
N LEU A 21 10.66 -12.87 -19.20
CA LEU A 21 9.57 -11.91 -18.96
C LEU A 21 8.19 -12.57 -18.79
N VAL A 22 7.93 -13.70 -19.47
CA VAL A 22 6.74 -14.51 -19.23
C VAL A 22 6.80 -15.19 -17.86
N SER A 23 7.96 -15.70 -17.46
CA SER A 23 8.17 -16.32 -16.14
C SER A 23 8.03 -15.33 -14.98
N GLU A 24 8.47 -14.09 -15.19
CA GLU A 24 8.30 -12.96 -14.27
C GLU A 24 6.87 -12.39 -14.29
N ASN A 25 5.97 -12.99 -15.07
CA ASN A 25 4.55 -12.63 -15.14
C ASN A 25 4.31 -11.21 -15.70
N LEU A 26 5.26 -10.67 -16.46
CA LEU A 26 5.18 -9.35 -17.11
C LEU A 26 4.56 -9.45 -18.51
N LEU A 27 4.72 -10.60 -19.17
CA LEU A 27 4.14 -10.91 -20.47
C LEU A 27 3.27 -12.17 -20.38
N TYR A 28 2.35 -12.33 -21.32
CA TYR A 28 1.63 -13.58 -21.55
C TYR A 28 1.57 -13.90 -23.04
N CYS A 29 1.52 -15.20 -23.36
CA CYS A 29 1.42 -15.66 -24.75
C CYS A 29 0.05 -16.26 -24.99
N GLU A 30 -0.64 -15.78 -26.02
CA GLU A 30 -1.85 -16.41 -26.52
C GLU A 30 -1.52 -17.24 -27.77
N ARG A 31 -1.96 -18.50 -27.77
CA ARG A 31 -1.73 -19.41 -28.90
C ARG A 31 -2.30 -18.79 -30.18
N ALA A 32 -1.49 -18.80 -31.24
CA ALA A 32 -1.79 -18.23 -32.56
C ALA A 32 -2.01 -16.70 -32.61
N GLN A 33 -1.85 -15.97 -31.51
CA GLN A 33 -2.04 -14.51 -31.46
C GLN A 33 -0.77 -13.73 -31.10
N GLY A 34 0.20 -14.36 -30.43
CA GLY A 34 1.50 -13.78 -30.13
C GLY A 34 1.73 -13.54 -28.64
N THR A 35 2.63 -12.61 -28.32
CA THR A 35 3.02 -12.25 -26.94
C THR A 35 2.53 -10.85 -26.61
N PHE A 36 1.85 -10.70 -25.48
CA PHE A 36 1.20 -9.47 -25.06
C PHE A 36 1.70 -9.02 -23.70
N VAL A 37 1.72 -7.70 -23.49
CA VAL A 37 2.05 -7.10 -22.19
C VAL A 37 0.92 -7.37 -21.22
N LYS A 38 1.24 -7.93 -20.05
CA LYS A 38 0.26 -8.14 -19.01
C LYS A 38 -0.17 -6.79 -18.45
N LYS A 39 -1.48 -6.51 -18.49
CA LYS A 39 -2.02 -5.28 -17.92
C LYS A 39 -1.81 -5.31 -16.41
N PHE A 40 -1.09 -4.31 -15.88
CA PHE A 40 -0.93 -4.13 -14.45
C PHE A 40 -2.27 -3.66 -13.87
N THR A 41 -3.10 -4.61 -13.47
CA THR A 41 -4.32 -4.30 -12.74
C THR A 41 -3.91 -4.03 -11.31
N LEU A 42 -3.78 -2.75 -10.93
CA LEU A 42 -3.96 -2.38 -9.54
C LEU A 42 -5.38 -2.78 -9.20
N ASP A 43 -5.56 -3.82 -8.38
CA ASP A 43 -6.81 -4.08 -7.66
C ASP A 43 -7.07 -2.88 -6.75
N SER A 44 -7.47 -1.76 -7.33
CA SER A 44 -7.95 -0.61 -6.58
C SER A 44 -9.30 -1.00 -6.00
N THR A 45 -9.44 -0.82 -4.68
CA THR A 45 -10.71 -0.83 -3.95
C THR A 45 -11.21 -2.26 -3.73
N VAL A 46 -11.06 -2.89 -2.57
CA VAL A 46 -11.95 -2.75 -1.41
C VAL A 46 -11.29 -3.55 -0.26
N ILE A 47 -10.94 -2.88 0.85
CA ILE A 47 -10.60 -3.51 2.15
C ILE A 47 -9.50 -4.60 2.10
N LYS A 48 -8.39 -4.36 1.38
CA LYS A 48 -7.15 -5.12 1.63
C LYS A 48 -6.32 -4.53 2.79
N ASP A 49 -6.59 -3.27 3.17
CA ASP A 49 -5.75 -2.46 4.06
C ASP A 49 -5.67 -2.93 5.52
N PHE A 50 -6.65 -3.67 6.04
CA PHE A 50 -6.65 -4.10 7.44
C PHE A 50 -5.75 -5.33 7.66
N THR A 51 -6.03 -6.42 6.94
CA THR A 51 -5.31 -7.68 7.11
C THR A 51 -3.93 -7.63 6.46
N GLN A 52 -3.73 -6.81 5.43
CA GLN A 52 -2.45 -6.74 4.73
C GLN A 52 -1.39 -5.98 5.52
N GLU A 53 -1.65 -4.81 6.13
CA GLU A 53 -0.65 -4.18 7.03
C GLU A 53 -0.38 -5.04 8.28
N LEU A 54 -1.39 -5.74 8.81
CA LEU A 54 -1.20 -6.74 9.88
C LEU A 54 -0.33 -7.93 9.40
N ARG A 55 -0.48 -8.36 8.15
CA ARG A 55 0.39 -9.37 7.49
C ARG A 55 1.73 -8.80 7.06
N GLU A 56 1.90 -7.49 6.88
CA GLU A 56 3.16 -6.81 6.52
C GLU A 56 4.18 -6.80 7.67
N GLN A 57 3.86 -7.41 8.82
CA GLN A 57 4.92 -8.01 9.65
C GLN A 57 5.71 -9.12 8.92
N SER A 58 5.30 -9.52 7.71
CA SER A 58 6.02 -10.41 6.82
C SER A 58 6.41 -9.69 5.52
N LYS A 59 7.73 -9.65 5.27
CA LYS A 59 8.45 -9.22 4.05
C LYS A 59 8.84 -7.74 4.00
N ASN A 60 9.92 -7.44 4.72
CA ASN A 60 11.00 -6.47 4.43
C ASN A 60 10.69 -4.96 4.31
N THR A 61 9.43 -4.52 4.38
CA THR A 61 9.14 -3.09 4.29
C THR A 61 9.45 -2.33 5.58
N THR A 62 10.12 -1.18 5.48
CA THR A 62 10.46 -0.28 6.59
C THR A 62 9.96 1.13 6.32
N THR A 63 9.55 1.84 7.37
CA THR A 63 9.19 3.26 7.28
C THR A 63 10.46 4.10 7.16
N LEU A 64 10.68 4.72 6.01
CA LEU A 64 11.80 5.62 5.77
C LEU A 64 11.58 6.98 6.45
N ARG A 65 10.37 7.52 6.32
CA ARG A 65 9.98 8.82 6.88
C ARG A 65 8.53 8.78 7.32
N ALA A 66 8.26 9.32 8.50
CA ALA A 66 6.91 9.62 8.99
C ALA A 66 6.81 11.11 9.32
N ASP A 67 5.71 11.74 8.93
CA ASP A 67 5.35 13.11 9.28
C ASP A 67 3.93 13.12 9.81
N ILE A 68 3.73 13.76 10.95
CA ILE A 68 2.47 13.75 11.69
C ILE A 68 2.03 15.18 11.93
N SER A 69 0.77 15.47 11.64
CA SER A 69 0.20 16.79 11.90
C SER A 69 -1.24 16.70 12.39
N LYS A 70 -1.56 17.57 13.35
CA LYS A 70 -2.92 17.82 13.79
C LYS A 70 -3.47 19.01 12.99
N ARG A 71 -4.66 18.87 12.42
CA ARG A 71 -5.35 19.94 11.68
C ARG A 71 -6.84 19.92 11.96
N HIS A 72 -7.53 20.99 11.58
CA HIS A 72 -8.99 21.02 11.57
C HIS A 72 -9.52 20.43 10.27
N ALA A 73 -10.58 19.61 10.36
CA ALA A 73 -11.26 19.06 9.19
C ALA A 73 -11.96 20.17 8.39
N ASP A 74 -11.68 20.21 7.09
CA ASP A 74 -12.49 20.99 6.15
C ASP A 74 -13.86 20.32 5.93
N HIS A 75 -14.77 21.01 5.24
CA HIS A 75 -16.13 20.48 4.98
C HIS A 75 -16.13 19.15 4.23
N LYS A 76 -15.15 18.91 3.36
CA LYS A 76 -15.08 17.71 2.53
C LYS A 76 -14.60 16.51 3.36
N ILE A 77 -13.50 16.68 4.09
CA ILE A 77 -12.95 15.68 5.01
C ILE A 77 -13.95 15.37 6.12
N ALA A 78 -14.60 16.40 6.68
CA ALA A 78 -15.61 16.24 7.72
C ALA A 78 -16.77 15.35 7.23
N LYS A 79 -17.23 15.54 5.99
CA LYS A 79 -18.26 14.70 5.37
C LYS A 79 -17.80 13.25 5.20
N TYR A 80 -16.56 13.02 4.74
CA TYR A 80 -16.03 11.66 4.57
C TYR A 80 -15.84 10.92 5.89
N LEU A 81 -15.38 11.63 6.94
CA LEU A 81 -15.17 11.08 8.28
C LEU A 81 -16.44 11.10 9.14
N GLN A 82 -17.56 11.63 8.62
CA GLN A 82 -18.83 11.79 9.35
C GLN A 82 -18.68 12.57 10.67
N ILE A 83 -17.84 13.61 10.67
CA ILE A 83 -17.61 14.51 11.80
C ILE A 83 -18.08 15.93 11.46
N LYS A 84 -18.11 16.82 12.45
CA LYS A 84 -18.39 18.23 12.21
C LYS A 84 -17.17 18.92 11.57
N PRO A 85 -17.37 19.90 10.66
CA PRO A 85 -16.29 20.77 10.22
C PRO A 85 -15.60 21.41 11.41
N ARG A 86 -14.29 21.66 11.29
CA ARG A 86 -13.41 22.15 12.36
C ARG A 86 -13.08 21.15 13.47
N ASN A 87 -13.62 19.93 13.46
CA ASN A 87 -13.12 18.89 14.36
C ASN A 87 -11.64 18.60 14.09
N ASP A 88 -10.92 18.26 15.15
CA ASP A 88 -9.51 17.90 15.04
C ASP A 88 -9.34 16.55 14.34
N ILE A 89 -8.42 16.53 13.38
CA ILE A 89 -8.01 15.36 12.63
C ILE A 89 -6.50 15.20 12.71
N LEU A 90 -6.07 13.95 12.63
CA LEU A 90 -4.68 13.57 12.55
C LEU A 90 -4.36 13.16 11.11
N ILE A 91 -3.32 13.77 10.55
CA ILE A 91 -2.81 13.46 9.21
C ILE A 91 -1.42 12.87 9.39
N LEU A 92 -1.29 11.59 9.06
CA LEU A 92 -0.02 10.87 9.11
C LEU A 92 0.44 10.62 7.68
N LYS A 93 1.63 11.09 7.30
CA LYS A 93 2.26 10.85 6.01
C LYS A 93 3.44 9.91 6.20
N ARG A 94 3.44 8.75 5.54
CA ARG A 94 4.52 7.76 5.65
C ARG A 94 5.07 7.38 4.28
N VAL A 95 6.40 7.35 4.17
CA VAL A 95 7.12 6.76 3.03
C VAL A 95 7.65 5.40 3.48
N ARG A 96 7.28 4.35 2.76
CA ARG A 96 7.73 2.97 3.04
C ARG A 96 8.64 2.48 1.93
N ARG A 97 9.70 1.78 2.31
CA ARG A 97 10.68 1.18 1.39
C ARG A 97 10.79 -0.31 1.63
N ASP A 98 11.10 -1.07 0.58
CA ASP A 98 11.59 -2.44 0.68
C ASP A 98 13.05 -2.45 0.23
N GLY A 99 13.98 -2.80 1.13
CA GLY A 99 15.41 -2.67 0.86
C GLY A 99 15.81 -1.23 0.49
N LYS A 100 16.14 -1.00 -0.79
CA LYS A 100 16.55 0.31 -1.35
C LYS A 100 15.41 1.04 -2.07
N ASP A 101 14.33 0.35 -2.42
CA ASP A 101 13.28 0.89 -3.29
C ASP A 101 12.13 1.47 -2.48
N ILE A 102 11.62 2.63 -2.89
CA ILE A 102 10.41 3.20 -2.31
C ILE A 102 9.21 2.46 -2.92
N VAL A 103 8.47 1.76 -2.07
CA VAL A 103 7.36 0.90 -2.51
C VAL A 103 5.99 1.55 -2.28
N ALA A 104 5.89 2.50 -1.34
CA ALA A 104 4.61 3.14 -1.06
C ALA A 104 4.71 4.50 -0.34
N PHE A 105 3.69 5.32 -0.57
CA PHE A 105 3.42 6.56 0.19
C PHE A 105 1.97 6.54 0.70
N PHE A 106 1.80 6.61 2.02
CA PHE A 106 0.51 6.51 2.70
C PHE A 106 0.17 7.80 3.44
N VAL A 107 -1.05 8.29 3.25
CA VAL A 107 -1.56 9.47 3.97
C VAL A 107 -2.93 9.18 4.61
N PRO A 108 -3.01 8.38 5.68
CA PRO A 108 -4.24 8.24 6.44
C PRO A 108 -4.65 9.57 7.12
N LEU A 109 -5.96 9.83 7.07
CA LEU A 109 -6.63 10.89 7.83
C LEU A 109 -7.60 10.21 8.80
N ILE A 110 -7.41 10.46 10.09
CA ILE A 110 -8.29 9.92 11.14
C ILE A 110 -8.76 11.04 12.06
N VAL A 111 -9.86 10.79 12.79
CA VAL A 111 -10.32 11.68 13.85
C VAL A 111 -9.25 11.74 14.94
N PHE A 112 -8.83 12.94 15.34
CA PHE A 112 -7.84 13.10 16.40
C PHE A 112 -8.47 12.72 17.76
N ARG A 113 -7.69 12.02 18.57
CA ARG A 113 -7.99 11.72 19.97
C ARG A 113 -6.83 12.17 20.83
N GLU A 114 -7.10 12.53 22.09
CA GLU A 114 -6.09 13.07 23.01
C GLU A 114 -4.98 12.07 23.35
N ASP A 115 -5.27 10.78 23.23
CA ASP A 115 -4.34 9.67 23.42
C ASP A 115 -3.38 9.47 22.23
N TYR A 116 -3.51 10.27 21.16
CA TYR A 116 -2.60 10.25 20.02
C TYR A 116 -1.36 11.12 20.21
N PHE A 117 -0.19 10.52 19.98
CA PHE A 117 1.08 11.22 20.05
C PHE A 117 1.30 12.08 18.79
N LEU A 118 1.92 13.24 18.96
CA LEU A 118 2.27 14.14 17.84
C LEU A 118 3.75 14.06 17.47
N LYS A 119 4.46 13.01 17.91
CA LYS A 119 5.87 12.81 17.58
C LYS A 119 5.98 11.78 16.47
N SER A 120 6.63 12.15 15.37
CA SER A 120 6.78 11.27 14.21
C SER A 120 7.41 9.92 14.53
N LYS A 121 8.31 9.85 15.53
CA LYS A 121 9.02 8.62 15.93
C LYS A 121 8.08 7.49 16.35
N ASP A 122 6.91 7.83 16.88
CA ASP A 122 5.93 6.84 17.36
C ASP A 122 5.24 6.10 16.20
N TYR A 123 5.35 6.64 14.97
CA TYR A 123 4.70 6.14 13.76
C TYR A 123 5.64 5.42 12.78
N TYR A 124 6.86 5.11 13.20
CA TYR A 124 7.80 4.31 12.38
C TYR A 124 7.46 2.82 12.39
N ARG A 125 6.73 2.37 13.42
CA ARG A 125 6.20 1.01 13.55
C ARG A 125 4.83 0.90 12.85
N SER A 126 4.18 -0.27 12.99
CA SER A 126 2.83 -0.47 12.47
C SER A 126 1.86 0.57 13.07
N PHE A 127 1.29 1.42 12.21
CA PHE A 127 0.31 2.42 12.60
C PHE A 127 -0.98 1.77 13.11
N TYR A 128 -1.38 0.64 12.53
CA TYR A 128 -2.55 -0.08 13.04
C TYR A 128 -2.31 -0.76 14.38
N ASN A 129 -1.11 -1.27 14.66
CA ASN A 129 -0.80 -1.76 16.02
C ASN A 129 -0.86 -0.61 17.02
N TYR A 130 -0.34 0.57 16.63
CA TYR A 130 -0.48 1.78 17.42
C TYR A 130 -1.97 2.11 17.69
N LEU A 131 -2.80 2.09 16.65
CA LEU A 131 -4.25 2.29 16.81
C LEU A 131 -4.90 1.18 17.64
N ALA A 132 -4.53 -0.09 17.52
CA ALA A 132 -5.14 -1.18 18.29
C ALA A 132 -4.79 -1.12 19.79
N ILE A 133 -3.60 -0.63 20.13
CA ILE A 133 -3.18 -0.43 21.52
C ILE A 133 -3.91 0.78 22.13
N THR A 134 -4.14 1.83 21.34
CA THR A 134 -4.76 3.08 21.79
C THR A 134 -6.30 3.08 21.68
N VAL A 135 -6.86 2.32 20.73
CA VAL A 135 -8.30 2.16 20.51
C VAL A 135 -8.77 0.91 21.23
N ILE A 136 -9.13 1.06 22.50
CA ILE A 136 -10.05 0.14 23.15
C ILE A 136 -11.43 0.41 22.53
N TYR A 137 -11.91 -0.58 21.76
CA TYR A 137 -13.25 -0.81 21.20
C TYR A 137 -14.15 0.41 20.95
N THR A 138 -14.55 0.60 19.68
CA THR A 138 -15.78 1.35 19.36
C THR A 138 -16.66 0.52 18.43
N GLU A 139 -17.95 0.47 18.78
CA GLU A 139 -18.99 -0.35 18.17
C GLU A 139 -19.23 0.05 16.72
N GLN A 140 -18.67 -0.73 15.79
CA GLN A 140 -19.32 -1.16 14.53
C GLN A 140 -18.39 -2.16 13.83
N GLY A 141 -18.39 -3.38 14.36
CA GLY A 141 -18.05 -4.62 13.66
C GLY A 141 -16.60 -4.84 13.25
N PHE A 142 -15.83 -5.58 14.06
CA PHE A 142 -14.74 -6.43 13.58
C PHE A 142 -14.73 -7.76 14.36
N TYR A 143 -15.04 -8.86 13.67
CA TYR A 143 -14.84 -10.21 14.20
C TYR A 143 -13.44 -10.70 13.80
N VAL A 144 -12.63 -11.13 14.76
CA VAL A 144 -11.74 -12.29 14.60
C VAL A 144 -11.84 -13.13 15.86
N LYS A 145 -12.80 -14.06 15.86
CA LYS A 145 -12.73 -15.22 16.75
C LYS A 145 -11.90 -16.27 16.02
N ASN A 146 -10.77 -16.65 16.59
CA ASN A 146 -10.57 -18.03 17.06
C ASN A 146 -9.15 -18.23 17.57
N LYS A 147 -9.05 -18.46 18.87
CA LYS A 147 -8.08 -19.40 19.44
C LYS A 147 -8.86 -20.59 19.97
N PRO A 148 -8.25 -21.78 19.94
CA PRO A 148 -7.95 -22.41 21.21
C PRO A 148 -6.55 -22.02 21.69
#